data_AF-X0U9T0-F1
#
_entry.id   AF-X0U9T0-F1
#
_cell.length_a   1.000
_cell.length_b   1.000
_cell.length_c   1.000
_cell.angle_alpha   90.00
_cell.angle_beta   90.00
_cell.angle_gamma   90.00
#
_symmetry.space_group_name_H-M   'P 1'
#
loop_
_entity.id
_entity.type
_entity.pdbx_description
1 polymer ?
#
loop_
_entity_poly.entity_id
_entity_poly.type
_entity_poly.pdbx_seq_one_letter_code
_entity_poly.pdbx_strand_id
1 'polypeptide(L)'
;MDNATGNPPEKNLVKEILFWKKKREAIILSHVYQPGEIQDIADFTGDSLFLSQQASQTNAKVIVFCGVQFMAETASILSPEKIVLLPEIKAGCPLADMAPDEKVKSKIRELPETIVVSYVNSSATVKSLSDYCCTSANAVQIVQTIPAEKEILFLP
;
A
#
# COMPACT_ATOMS: atom_id res chain seq x y z
N MET A 1 51.35 0.11 23.24
CA MET A 1 50.85 -0.01 21.86
C MET A 1 49.48 -0.63 21.99
N ASP A 2 48.47 0.20 22.27
CA ASP A 2 47.10 -0.26 22.51
C ASP A 2 46.22 0.27 21.37
N ASN A 3 46.10 -0.52 20.31
CA ASN A 3 45.11 -0.30 19.26
C ASN A 3 43.99 -1.32 19.45
N ALA A 4 43.09 -1.05 20.40
CA ALA A 4 41.80 -1.70 20.46
C ALA A 4 40.85 -1.00 19.48
N THR A 5 40.90 -1.40 18.20
CA THR A 5 39.83 -1.10 17.24
C THR A 5 38.62 -1.97 17.58
N GLY A 6 37.87 -1.56 18.61
CA GLY A 6 36.56 -2.13 18.90
C GLY A 6 35.58 -1.69 17.82
N ASN A 7 35.26 -2.57 16.88
CA ASN A 7 34.04 -2.42 16.09
C ASN A 7 32.87 -2.25 17.07
N PRO A 8 31.94 -1.31 16.83
CA PRO A 8 30.75 -1.19 17.67
C PRO A 8 30.02 -2.54 17.71
N PRO A 9 29.38 -2.90 18.84
CA PRO A 9 28.68 -4.17 18.96
C PRO A 9 27.66 -4.27 17.82
N GLU A 10 27.73 -5.37 17.07
CA GLU A 10 26.87 -5.64 15.92
C GLU A 10 25.40 -5.50 16.36
N LYS A 11 24.74 -4.44 15.89
CA LYS A 11 23.36 -4.16 16.28
C LYS A 11 22.48 -5.26 15.70
N ASN A 12 21.84 -6.01 16.58
CA ASN A 12 20.80 -6.96 16.16
C ASN A 12 19.53 -6.17 15.80
N LEU A 13 19.44 -5.77 14.53
CA LEU A 13 18.34 -4.96 13.99
C LEU A 13 16.98 -5.62 14.21
N VAL A 14 16.88 -6.95 14.05
CA VAL A 14 15.64 -7.70 14.28
C VAL A 14 15.15 -7.51 15.72
N LYS A 15 16.06 -7.63 16.70
CA LYS A 15 15.73 -7.42 18.11
C LYS A 15 15.23 -6.00 18.38
N GLU A 16 15.87 -4.99 17.78
CA GLU A 16 15.44 -3.59 17.91
C GLU A 16 14.08 -3.33 17.25
N ILE A 17 13.84 -3.88 16.05
CA ILE A 17 12.56 -3.76 15.34
C ILE A 17 11.44 -4.40 16.16
N LEU A 18 11.63 -5.63 16.65
CA LEU A 18 10.61 -6.33 17.46
C LEU A 18 10.35 -5.61 18.79
N PHE A 19 11.38 -5.04 19.41
CA PHE A 19 11.23 -4.21 20.59
C PHE A 19 10.34 -2.99 20.32
N TRP A 20 10.63 -2.23 19.26
CA TRP A 20 9.83 -1.05 18.91
C TRP A 20 8.44 -1.39 18.41
N LYS A 21 8.29 -2.49 17.66
CA LYS A 21 6.98 -3.01 17.23
C LYS A 21 6.05 -3.19 18.42
N LYS A 22 6.52 -3.88 19.47
CA LYS A 22 5.76 -4.07 20.71
C LYS A 22 5.52 -2.75 21.43
N LYS A 23 6.56 -1.93 21.62
CA LYS A 23 6.48 -0.66 22.37
C LYS A 23 5.53 0.36 21.74
N ARG A 24 5.35 0.32 20.41
CA ARG A 24 4.48 1.22 19.66
C ARG A 24 3.10 0.61 19.36
N GLU A 25 2.82 -0.60 19.84
CA GLU A 25 1.60 -1.33 19.48
C GLU A 25 1.43 -1.37 17.95
N ALA A 26 2.51 -1.70 17.25
CA ALA A 26 2.59 -1.69 15.80
C ALA A 26 2.42 -3.10 15.21
N ILE A 27 1.96 -3.14 13.97
CA ILE A 27 2.09 -4.32 13.11
C ILE A 27 2.98 -4.00 11.90
N ILE A 28 3.60 -5.04 11.36
CA ILE A 28 4.37 -4.99 10.12
C ILE A 28 3.61 -5.77 9.05
N LEU A 29 3.24 -5.07 7.98
CA LEU A 29 2.61 -5.63 6.78
C LEU A 29 3.67 -5.72 5.69
N SER A 30 3.87 -6.90 5.11
CA SER A 30 4.90 -7.13 4.09
C SER A 30 4.30 -7.62 2.78
N HIS A 31 4.61 -6.95 1.67
CA HIS A 31 4.26 -7.48 0.36
C HIS A 31 5.13 -8.71 0.04
N VAL A 32 4.58 -9.68 -0.68
CA VAL A 32 5.29 -10.92 -1.11
C VAL A 32 6.57 -10.70 -1.92
N TYR A 33 6.81 -9.47 -2.40
CA TYR A 33 8.03 -9.10 -3.13
C TYR A 33 9.15 -8.54 -2.24
N GLN A 34 8.92 -8.38 -0.94
CA GLN A 34 9.96 -7.95 -0.01
C GLN A 34 11.03 -9.03 0.19
N PRO A 35 12.26 -8.66 0.58
CA PRO A 35 13.29 -9.62 0.98
C PRO A 35 12.81 -10.56 2.10
N GLY A 36 13.35 -11.78 2.12
CA GLY A 36 12.98 -12.81 3.10
C GLY A 36 13.11 -12.33 4.55
N GLU A 37 14.18 -11.61 4.88
CA GLU A 37 14.39 -11.09 6.24
C GLU A 37 13.30 -10.10 6.71
N ILE A 38 12.61 -9.44 5.78
CA ILE A 38 11.48 -8.54 6.10
C ILE A 38 10.19 -9.35 6.25
N GLN A 39 9.99 -10.39 5.43
CA GLN A 39 8.86 -11.29 5.55
C GLN A 39 8.90 -12.06 6.87
N ASP A 40 10.08 -12.50 7.31
CA ASP A 40 10.28 -13.29 8.54
C ASP A 40 9.89 -12.52 9.82
N ILE A 41 9.94 -11.18 9.80
CA ILE A 41 9.59 -10.33 10.95
C ILE A 41 8.19 -9.70 10.83
N ALA A 42 7.51 -9.89 9.70
CA ALA A 42 6.19 -9.35 9.44
C ALA A 42 5.12 -10.09 10.27
N ASP A 43 4.05 -9.37 10.64
CA ASP A 43 2.87 -10.00 11.23
C ASP A 43 1.99 -10.64 10.16
N PHE A 44 1.96 -10.02 8.96
CA PHE A 44 1.25 -10.53 7.81
C PHE A 44 2.05 -10.31 6.53
N THR A 45 2.09 -11.34 5.68
CA THR A 45 2.71 -11.30 4.36
C THR A 45 1.69 -11.71 3.31
N GLY A 46 1.52 -10.92 2.24
CA GLY A 46 0.55 -11.23 1.19
C GLY A 46 0.50 -10.22 0.04
N ASP A 47 -0.54 -10.34 -0.78
CA ASP A 47 -0.81 -9.43 -1.90
C ASP A 47 -1.48 -8.12 -1.44
N SER A 48 -1.69 -7.20 -2.38
CA SER A 48 -2.27 -5.88 -2.09
C SER A 48 -3.66 -5.95 -1.44
N LEU A 49 -4.51 -6.89 -1.87
CA LEU A 49 -5.89 -7.00 -1.37
C LEU A 49 -5.89 -7.50 0.07
N PHE A 50 -5.18 -8.60 0.32
CA PHE A 50 -5.05 -9.17 1.65
C PHE A 50 -4.47 -8.16 2.63
N LEU A 51 -3.37 -7.47 2.27
CA LEU A 51 -2.76 -6.49 3.16
C LEU A 51 -3.67 -5.28 3.42
N SER A 52 -4.46 -4.84 2.43
CA SER A 52 -5.46 -3.79 2.61
C SER A 52 -6.54 -4.19 3.62
N GLN A 53 -6.99 -5.46 3.57
CA GLN A 53 -7.94 -6.01 4.54
C GLN A 53 -7.33 -6.12 5.95
N GLN A 54 -6.07 -6.55 6.07
CA GLN A 54 -5.39 -6.58 7.37
C GLN A 54 -5.20 -5.18 7.96
N ALA A 55 -4.90 -4.18 7.12
CA ALA A 55 -4.80 -2.79 7.55
C ALA A 55 -6.14 -2.27 8.12
N SER A 56 -7.27 -2.55 7.46
CA SER A 56 -8.58 -2.08 7.93
C SER A 56 -9.06 -2.78 9.21
N GLN A 57 -8.72 -4.06 9.39
CA GLN A 57 -9.19 -4.89 10.50
C GLN A 57 -8.30 -4.84 11.75
N THR A 58 -7.06 -4.35 11.65
CA THR A 58 -6.14 -4.35 12.79
C THR A 58 -6.57 -3.38 13.90
N ASN A 59 -6.30 -3.77 15.14
CA ASN A 59 -6.43 -2.92 16.34
C ASN A 59 -5.11 -2.23 16.73
N ALA A 60 -4.04 -2.45 15.96
CA ALA A 60 -2.75 -1.80 16.18
C ALA A 60 -2.84 -0.28 15.99
N LYS A 61 -2.02 0.48 16.71
CA LYS A 61 -1.96 1.95 16.60
C LYS A 61 -1.10 2.41 15.44
N VAL A 62 -0.13 1.58 15.06
CA VAL A 62 0.85 1.87 14.01
C VAL A 62 0.89 0.73 13.00
N ILE A 63 0.90 1.06 11.72
CA ILE A 63 1.10 0.12 10.62
C ILE A 63 2.42 0.49 9.97
N VAL A 64 3.39 -0.42 10.00
CA VAL A 64 4.60 -0.32 9.19
C VAL A 64 4.35 -1.10 7.90
N PHE A 65 4.21 -0.39 6.79
CA PHE A 65 3.89 -0.98 5.50
C PHE A 65 5.17 -1.19 4.68
N CYS A 66 5.67 -2.43 4.67
CA CYS A 66 6.80 -2.85 3.85
C CYS A 66 6.32 -3.18 2.43
N GLY A 67 6.12 -2.14 1.63
CA GLY A 67 5.62 -2.21 0.26
C GLY A 67 5.98 -0.96 -0.52
N VAL A 68 5.10 -0.55 -1.42
CA VAL A 68 5.23 0.68 -2.22
C VAL A 68 4.19 1.72 -1.79
N GLN A 69 4.41 2.97 -2.21
CA GLN A 69 3.69 4.15 -1.75
C GLN A 69 2.16 4.00 -1.84
N PHE A 70 1.61 3.60 -2.98
CA PHE A 70 0.15 3.48 -3.13
C PHE A 70 -0.47 2.47 -2.15
N MET A 71 0.26 1.44 -1.74
CA MET A 71 -0.23 0.45 -0.79
C MET A 71 -0.28 1.04 0.62
N ALA A 72 0.76 1.79 1.01
CA ALA A 72 0.77 2.52 2.28
C ALA A 72 -0.31 3.61 2.32
N GLU A 73 -0.52 4.33 1.21
CA GLU A 73 -1.65 5.28 1.08
C GLU A 73 -3.00 4.57 1.23
N THR A 74 -3.17 3.40 0.62
CA THR A 74 -4.39 2.59 0.76
C THR A 74 -4.62 2.17 2.21
N ALA A 75 -3.57 1.71 2.90
CA ALA A 75 -3.66 1.39 4.33
C ALA A 75 -4.05 2.62 5.17
N SER A 76 -3.53 3.80 4.84
CA SER A 76 -3.88 5.07 5.50
C SER A 76 -5.35 5.44 5.28
N ILE A 77 -5.83 5.35 4.04
CA ILE A 77 -7.24 5.58 3.67
C ILE A 77 -8.18 4.65 4.45
N LEU A 78 -7.82 3.37 4.56
CA LEU A 78 -8.62 2.35 5.25
C LEU A 78 -8.48 2.39 6.78
N SER A 79 -7.54 3.16 7.32
CA SER A 79 -7.29 3.30 8.75
C SER A 79 -6.95 4.75 9.12
N PRO A 80 -7.90 5.68 8.95
CA PRO A 80 -7.64 7.12 9.05
C PRO A 80 -7.15 7.56 10.43
N GLU A 81 -7.48 6.82 11.49
CA GLU A 81 -7.09 7.11 12.88
C GLU A 81 -5.73 6.49 13.26
N LYS A 82 -5.10 5.71 12.37
CA LYS A 82 -3.84 5.00 12.65
C LYS A 82 -2.65 5.71 12.02
N ILE A 83 -1.48 5.55 12.62
CA ILE A 83 -0.23 6.02 12.01
C ILE A 83 0.24 4.98 11.00
N VAL A 84 0.36 5.35 9.73
CA VAL A 84 0.93 4.49 8.69
C VAL A 84 2.32 4.98 8.31
N LEU A 85 3.30 4.09 8.38
CA LEU A 85 4.71 4.36 8.07
C LEU A 85 5.14 3.56 6.84
N LEU A 86 5.73 4.25 5.87
CA LEU A 86 6.42 3.66 4.74
C LEU A 86 7.94 3.78 5.00
N PRO A 87 8.68 2.67 5.19
CA PRO A 87 10.10 2.72 5.54
C PRO A 87 11.00 3.44 4.52
N GLU A 88 10.68 3.33 3.23
CA GLU A 88 11.37 4.01 2.14
C GLU A 88 10.35 4.84 1.35
N ILE A 89 10.37 6.16 1.55
CA ILE A 89 9.39 7.09 0.95
C ILE A 89 9.46 7.06 -0.58
N LYS A 90 10.62 6.73 -1.17
CA LYS A 90 10.81 6.67 -2.62
C LYS A 90 10.41 5.32 -3.23
N ALA A 91 9.85 4.40 -2.45
CA ALA A 91 9.34 3.12 -2.96
C ALA A 91 8.08 3.34 -3.81
N GLY A 92 8.26 3.73 -5.07
CA GLY A 92 7.17 4.00 -6.02
C GLY A 92 6.73 2.78 -6.83
N CYS A 93 5.76 2.99 -7.73
CA CYS A 93 5.31 2.00 -8.70
C CYS A 93 5.19 2.65 -10.08
N PRO A 94 6.03 2.26 -11.06
CA PRO A 94 5.98 2.86 -12.39
C PRO A 94 4.61 2.75 -13.09
N LEU A 95 3.82 1.72 -12.75
CA LEU A 95 2.47 1.57 -13.28
C LEU A 95 1.52 2.65 -12.75
N ALA A 96 1.62 3.00 -11.46
CA ALA A 96 0.85 4.08 -10.87
C ALA A 96 1.19 5.43 -11.53
N ASP A 97 2.46 5.62 -11.87
CA ASP A 97 2.94 6.83 -12.53
C ASP A 97 2.42 6.97 -13.99
N MET A 98 1.86 5.91 -14.58
CA MET A 98 1.22 5.96 -15.91
C MET A 98 -0.12 6.69 -15.92
N ALA A 99 -0.71 6.95 -14.74
CA ALA A 99 -1.96 7.68 -14.59
C ALA A 99 -1.78 9.00 -13.81
N PRO A 100 -1.08 10.02 -14.36
CA PRO A 100 -0.90 11.29 -13.66
C PRO A 100 -2.24 11.97 -13.35
N ASP A 101 -2.37 12.47 -12.12
CA ASP A 101 -3.59 13.04 -11.56
C ASP A 101 -4.31 14.01 -12.51
N GLU A 102 -3.57 14.96 -13.12
CA GLU A 102 -4.15 15.98 -14.00
C GLU A 102 -4.66 15.40 -15.32
N LYS A 103 -3.99 14.38 -15.86
CA LYS A 103 -4.46 13.68 -17.07
C LYS A 103 -5.72 12.90 -16.79
N VAL A 104 -5.78 12.22 -15.65
CA VAL A 104 -6.98 11.48 -15.21
C VAL A 104 -8.15 12.43 -15.03
N LYS A 105 -7.97 13.55 -14.31
CA LYS A 105 -9.02 14.58 -14.14
C LYS A 105 -9.53 15.12 -15.47
N SER A 106 -8.62 15.44 -16.39
CA SER A 106 -9.00 15.91 -17.73
C SER A 106 -9.82 14.86 -18.46
N LYS A 107 -9.39 13.59 -18.40
CA LYS A 107 -10.06 12.51 -19.12
C LYS A 107 -11.46 12.21 -18.60
N ILE A 108 -11.65 12.25 -17.28
CA ILE A 108 -12.97 12.08 -16.65
C ILE A 108 -13.94 13.19 -17.08
N ARG A 109 -13.46 14.44 -17.22
CA ARG A 109 -14.29 15.56 -17.68
C ARG A 109 -14.76 15.41 -19.13
N GLU A 110 -14.01 14.71 -19.97
CA GLU A 110 -14.41 14.38 -21.34
C GLU A 110 -15.48 13.27 -21.40
N LEU A 111 -15.67 12.54 -20.30
CA LEU A 111 -16.42 11.28 -20.20
C LEU A 111 -17.38 11.28 -18.99
N PRO A 112 -18.37 12.20 -18.92
CA PRO A 112 -19.14 12.47 -17.70
C PRO A 112 -20.11 11.35 -17.27
N GLU A 113 -20.50 10.45 -18.17
CA GLU A 113 -21.46 9.37 -17.90
C GLU A 113 -20.78 8.00 -17.63
N THR A 114 -19.45 7.97 -17.73
CA THR A 114 -18.63 6.77 -17.69
C THR A 114 -18.29 6.42 -16.25
N ILE A 115 -18.36 5.13 -15.91
CA ILE A 115 -17.97 4.64 -14.58
C ILE A 115 -16.44 4.51 -14.54
N VAL A 116 -15.82 5.11 -13.54
CA VAL A 116 -14.36 5.11 -13.37
C VAL A 116 -13.97 3.97 -12.44
N VAL A 117 -13.22 3.01 -12.97
CA VAL A 117 -12.67 1.89 -12.19
C VAL A 117 -11.16 2.01 -12.19
N SER A 118 -10.55 2.17 -11.02
CA SER A 118 -9.10 2.19 -10.89
C SER A 118 -8.57 0.90 -10.31
N TYR A 119 -7.43 0.48 -10.84
CA TYR A 119 -6.64 -0.52 -10.18
C TYR A 119 -6.03 0.07 -8.89
N VAL A 120 -5.76 -0.75 -7.88
CA VAL A 120 -5.17 -0.26 -6.61
C VAL A 120 -3.76 0.31 -6.80
N ASN A 121 -3.08 -0.02 -7.90
CA ASN A 121 -1.77 0.53 -8.27
C ASN A 121 -1.89 1.94 -8.85
N SER A 122 -2.64 2.81 -8.19
CA SER A 122 -2.91 4.21 -8.55
C SER A 122 -2.58 5.14 -7.37
N SER A 123 -2.46 6.45 -7.59
CA SER A 123 -2.31 7.40 -6.47
C SER A 123 -3.58 7.50 -5.62
N ALA A 124 -3.47 7.93 -4.37
CA ALA A 124 -4.64 8.29 -3.56
C ALA A 124 -5.54 9.34 -4.25
N THR A 125 -4.97 10.29 -4.98
CA THR A 125 -5.73 11.28 -5.76
C THR A 125 -6.56 10.59 -6.84
N VAL A 126 -5.97 9.69 -7.64
CA VAL A 126 -6.71 8.95 -8.66
C VAL A 126 -7.84 8.14 -8.04
N LYS A 127 -7.59 7.44 -6.93
CA LYS A 127 -8.65 6.71 -6.21
C LYS A 127 -9.81 7.60 -5.78
N SER A 128 -9.55 8.85 -5.37
CA SER A 128 -10.60 9.79 -4.98
C SER A 128 -11.50 10.24 -6.13
N LEU A 129 -11.06 10.04 -7.38
CA LEU A 129 -11.80 10.36 -8.60
C LEU A 129 -12.55 9.15 -9.16
N SER A 130 -12.43 7.99 -8.51
CA SER A 130 -12.93 6.72 -9.03
C SER A 130 -14.17 6.26 -8.29
N ASP A 131 -15.10 5.64 -9.02
CA ASP A 131 -16.30 5.02 -8.45
C ASP A 131 -15.94 3.71 -7.75
N TYR A 132 -14.99 2.95 -8.32
CA TYR A 132 -14.53 1.68 -7.77
C TYR A 132 -13.01 1.56 -7.80
N CYS A 133 -12.47 0.88 -6.78
CA CYS A 133 -11.09 0.39 -6.77
C CYS A 133 -11.08 -1.15 -6.88
N CYS A 134 -10.13 -1.70 -7.63
CA CYS A 134 -9.97 -3.15 -7.77
C CYS A 134 -8.52 -3.61 -7.78
N THR A 135 -8.32 -4.90 -7.55
CA THR A 135 -7.06 -5.64 -7.66
C THR A 135 -7.20 -6.72 -8.72
N SER A 136 -6.10 -7.40 -9.07
CA SER A 136 -6.15 -8.51 -10.03
C SER A 136 -7.07 -9.63 -9.55
N ALA A 137 -7.24 -9.78 -8.24
CA ALA A 137 -8.08 -10.80 -7.63
C ALA A 137 -9.59 -10.54 -7.78
N ASN A 138 -10.02 -9.29 -7.97
CA ASN A 138 -11.45 -8.95 -7.95
C ASN A 138 -11.92 -8.02 -9.08
N ALA A 139 -11.05 -7.60 -10.01
CA ALA A 139 -11.41 -6.70 -11.11
C ALA A 139 -12.62 -7.20 -11.93
N VAL A 140 -12.65 -8.49 -12.29
CA VAL A 140 -13.77 -9.09 -13.04
C VAL A 140 -15.07 -9.02 -12.23
N GLN A 141 -15.01 -9.33 -10.93
CA GLN A 141 -16.18 -9.30 -10.06
C GLN A 141 -16.75 -7.87 -9.95
N ILE A 142 -15.89 -6.87 -9.75
CA ILE A 142 -16.28 -5.46 -9.69
C ILE A 142 -16.94 -5.03 -11.01
N VAL A 143 -16.30 -5.31 -12.14
CA VAL A 143 -16.83 -4.94 -13.47
C VAL A 143 -18.20 -5.58 -13.74
N GLN A 144 -18.41 -6.82 -13.31
CA GLN A 144 -19.70 -7.51 -13.47
C GLN A 144 -20.84 -6.92 -12.62
N THR A 145 -20.55 -6.09 -11.61
CA THR A 145 -21.58 -5.38 -10.84
C THR A 145 -22.07 -4.09 -11.51
N ILE A 146 -21.34 -3.60 -12.51
CA ILE A 146 -21.66 -2.37 -13.23
C ILE A 146 -22.70 -2.71 -14.32
N PRO A 147 -23.76 -1.89 -14.50
CA PRO A 147 -24.75 -2.10 -15.56
C PRO A 147 -24.10 -2.21 -16.94
N ALA A 148 -24.53 -3.18 -17.75
CA ALA A 148 -23.89 -3.53 -19.02
C ALA A 148 -23.95 -2.39 -20.07
N GLU A 149 -24.91 -1.48 -19.92
CA GLU A 149 -25.09 -0.29 -20.76
C GLU A 149 -24.17 0.88 -20.40
N LYS A 150 -23.46 0.82 -19.25
CA LYS A 150 -22.53 1.87 -18.84
C LYS A 150 -21.14 1.61 -19.41
N GLU A 151 -20.55 2.63 -20.01
CA GLU A 151 -19.13 2.60 -20.38
C GLU A 151 -18.25 2.65 -19.14
N ILE A 152 -17.09 2.00 -19.21
CA ILE A 152 -16.11 1.93 -18.11
C ILE A 152 -14.80 2.56 -18.55
N LEU A 153 -14.33 3.55 -17.80
CA LEU A 153 -12.97 4.07 -17.88
C LEU A 153 -12.11 3.29 -16.88
N PHE A 154 -11.32 2.34 -17.39
CA PHE A 154 -10.43 1.55 -16.57
C PHE A 154 -9.04 2.21 -16.48
N LEU A 155 -8.61 2.54 -15.26
CA LEU A 155 -7.34 3.22 -14.98
C LEU A 155 -6.29 2.25 -14.39
N PRO A 156 -5.00 2.44 -14.69
CA PRO A 156 -3.87 1.72 -14.07
C PRO A 156 -3.80 1.82 -12.54
#